data_AF-A0A399IBW1-F1
#
_entry.id   AF-A0A399IBW1-F1
#
_cell.length_a   1.000
_cell.length_b   1.000
_cell.length_c   1.000
_cell.angle_alpha   90.00
_cell.angle_beta   90.00
_cell.angle_gamma   90.00
#
_symmetry.space_group_name_H-M   'P 1'
#
loop_
_entity.id
_entity.type
_entity.pdbx_description
1 polymer ?
#
loop_
_entity_poly.entity_id
_entity_poly.type
_entity_poly.pdbx_seq_one_letter_code
_entity_poly.pdbx_strand_id
1 'polypeptide(L)' 'MELKTKIWMTGALEWVALLNGEEVFLGKREVPIPLDEGDAWVNDLGDMFKIIDAEIIQVGKTEPPKKYW' A
#
# COMPACT_ATOMS: atom_id res chain seq x y z
N MET A 1 12.18 2.78 10.27
CA MET A 1 11.20 2.35 11.29
C MET A 1 10.94 0.84 11.16
N GLU A 2 10.50 0.16 12.22
CA GLU A 2 9.97 -1.22 12.09
C GLU A 2 8.46 -1.16 11.86
N LEU A 3 8.02 -1.55 10.67
CA LEU A 3 6.59 -1.61 10.32
C LEU A 3 5.96 -2.82 11.01
N LYS A 4 4.85 -2.62 11.72
CA LYS A 4 4.09 -3.71 12.38
C LYS A 4 3.31 -4.55 11.37
N THR A 5 2.88 -3.94 10.26
CA THR A 5 2.17 -4.63 9.19
C THR A 5 3.11 -5.57 8.45
N LYS A 6 2.72 -6.84 8.34
CA LYS A 6 3.43 -7.81 7.52
C LYS A 6 3.22 -7.50 6.04
N ILE A 7 4.30 -7.21 5.33
CA ILE A 7 4.31 -6.98 3.88
C ILE A 7 5.29 -7.91 3.19
N TRP A 8 5.01 -8.23 1.93
CA TRP A 8 5.92 -8.96 1.06
C TRP A 8 5.69 -8.58 -0.40
N MET A 9 6.62 -9.00 -1.25
CA MET A 9 6.58 -8.73 -2.67
C MET A 9 6.33 -10.04 -3.42
N THR A 10 5.38 -10.05 -4.34
CA THR A 10 5.10 -11.22 -5.18
C THR A 10 6.10 -11.32 -6.35
N GLY A 11 6.10 -12.45 -7.06
CA GLY A 11 6.93 -12.65 -8.26
C GLY A 11 6.60 -11.69 -9.42
N ALA A 12 5.47 -10.98 -9.35
CA ALA A 12 5.06 -9.97 -10.33
C ALA A 12 5.49 -8.53 -9.95
N LEU A 13 6.37 -8.37 -8.95
CA LEU A 13 6.78 -7.08 -8.39
C LEU A 13 5.62 -6.29 -7.75
N GLU A 14 4.68 -7.00 -7.15
CA GLU A 14 3.52 -6.43 -6.48
C GLU A 14 3.73 -6.47 -4.97
N TRP A 15 3.47 -5.36 -4.30
CA TRP A 15 3.46 -5.29 -2.85
C TRP A 15 2.10 -5.70 -2.33
N VAL A 16 2.13 -6.59 -1.35
CA VAL A 16 0.95 -7.09 -0.66
C VAL A 16 1.19 -7.03 0.84
N ALA A 17 0.11 -6.82 1.58
CA ALA A 17 0.11 -6.80 3.03
C ALA A 17 -0.91 -7.78 3.58
N LEU A 18 -0.67 -8.28 4.78
CA LEU A 18 -1.70 -8.96 5.57
C LEU A 18 -2.40 -7.92 6.44
N LEU A 19 -3.61 -7.51 6.06
CA LEU A 19 -4.44 -6.58 6.82
C LEU A 19 -5.66 -7.32 7.35
N ASN A 20 -5.92 -7.30 8.66
CA ASN A 20 -7.06 -7.98 9.29
C ASN A 20 -7.21 -9.47 8.93
N GLY A 21 -6.11 -10.16 8.60
CA GLY A 21 -6.12 -11.57 8.20
C GLY A 21 -6.39 -11.82 6.71
N GLU A 22 -6.53 -10.77 5.90
CA GLU A 22 -6.71 -10.84 4.46
C GLU A 22 -5.46 -10.31 3.72
N GLU A 23 -5.13 -10.94 2.59
CA GLU A 23 -4.10 -10.44 1.69
C GLU A 23 -4.64 -9.25 0.89
N VAL A 24 -4.04 -8.09 1.08
CA VAL A 24 -4.43 -6.83 0.44
C VAL A 24 -3.33 -6.36 -0.50
N PHE A 25 -3.71 -6.03 -1.73
CA PHE A 25 -2.82 -5.45 -2.72
C PHE A 25 -2.52 -3.98 -2.44
N LEU A 26 -1.26 -3.67 -2.13
CA LEU A 26 -0.80 -2.32 -1.81
C LEU A 26 -0.43 -1.51 -3.04
N GLY A 27 0.02 -2.14 -4.12
CA GLY A 27 0.51 -1.45 -5.31
C GLY A 27 1.79 -2.07 -5.88
N LYS A 28 2.44 -1.36 -6.80
CA LYS A 28 3.70 -1.77 -7.41
C LYS A 28 4.74 -0.69 -7.22
N ARG A 29 4.83 0.26 -8.16
CA ARG A 29 5.83 1.33 -8.19
C ARG A 29 5.37 2.56 -7.41
N GLU A 30 4.07 2.60 -7.07
CA GLU A 30 3.43 3.68 -6.34
C GLU A 30 3.70 3.58 -4.84
N VAL A 31 4.12 2.40 -4.35
CA VAL A 31 4.43 2.17 -2.95
C VAL A 31 5.74 2.89 -2.59
N PRO A 32 5.73 3.80 -1.61
CA PRO A 32 6.94 4.49 -1.17
C PRO A 32 7.86 3.49 -0.47
N ILE A 33 9.12 3.41 -0.93
CA ILE A 33 10.13 2.52 -0.34
C ILE A 33 11.40 3.35 -0.08
N PRO A 34 11.93 3.38 1.15
CA PRO A 34 11.42 2.68 2.34
C PRO A 34 10.11 3.29 2.85
N LEU A 35 9.27 2.46 3.48
CA LEU A 35 8.04 2.89 4.14
C LEU A 35 8.37 3.57 5.48
N ASP A 36 7.82 4.76 5.69
CA ASP A 36 7.96 5.54 6.91
C ASP A 36 6.63 6.13 7.42
N GLU A 37 6.64 6.66 8.64
CA GLU A 37 5.41 7.14 9.29
C GLU A 37 4.81 8.33 8.55
N GLY A 38 3.49 8.29 8.34
CA GLY A 38 2.77 9.34 7.63
C GLY A 38 2.83 9.23 6.10
N ASP A 39 3.59 8.27 5.55
CA ASP A 39 3.54 7.97 4.12
C ASP A 39 2.11 7.61 3.71
N ALA A 40 1.70 8.13 2.55
CA ALA A 40 0.40 7.86 1.97
C ALA A 40 0.54 7.71 0.46
N TRP A 41 -0.18 6.74 -0.11
CA TRP A 41 -0.18 6.49 -1.54
C TRP A 41 -1.53 5.94 -1.99
N VAL A 42 -1.73 5.94 -3.30
CA VAL A 42 -2.90 5.37 -3.95
C VAL A 42 -2.42 4.29 -4.92
N ASN A 43 -2.98 3.09 -4.81
CA ASN A 43 -2.63 2.01 -5.72
C ASN A 43 -3.32 2.17 -7.09
N ASP A 44 -2.97 1.30 -8.04
CA ASP A 44 -3.58 1.26 -9.38
C ASP A 44 -5.10 1.00 -9.39
N LEU A 45 -5.65 0.43 -8.31
CA LEU A 45 -7.08 0.16 -8.14
C LEU A 45 -7.84 1.34 -7.50
N GLY A 46 -7.13 2.41 -7.14
CA GLY A 46 -7.67 3.57 -6.43
C GLY A 46 -7.78 3.39 -4.92
N ASP A 47 -7.27 2.31 -4.33
CA ASP A 47 -7.24 2.17 -2.88
C ASP A 47 -6.18 3.09 -2.27
N MET A 48 -6.59 3.85 -1.26
CA MET A 48 -5.74 4.82 -0.58
C MET A 48 -5.22 4.22 0.72
N PHE A 49 -3.90 4.22 0.88
CA PHE A 49 -3.21 3.70 2.05
C PHE A 49 -2.46 4.82 2.75
N LYS A 50 -2.35 4.70 4.08
CA LYS A 50 -1.53 5.57 4.90
C LYS A 50 -0.88 4.78 6.02
N ILE A 51 0.36 5.12 6.38
CA ILE A 51 1.02 4.60 7.56
C ILE A 51 0.65 5.46 8.76
N ILE A 52 0.04 4.81 9.77
CA ILE A 52 -0.35 5.41 11.05
C ILE A 52 0.08 4.45 12.15
N ASP A 53 0.84 4.94 13.13
CA ASP A 53 1.36 4.17 14.28
C ASP A 53 2.17 2.92 13.85
N ALA A 54 2.97 3.06 12.79
CA ALA A 54 3.72 1.98 12.14
C ALA A 54 2.84 0.86 11.53
N GLU A 55 1.56 1.11 11.28
CA GLU A 55 0.63 0.21 10.60
C GLU A 55 0.13 0.79 9.28
N ILE A 56 0.02 -0.04 8.25
CA ILE A 56 -0.62 0.34 6.99
C ILE A 56 -2.13 0.26 7.17
N ILE A 57 -2.81 1.38 7.00
CA ILE A 57 -4.26 1.50 7.08
C ILE A 57 -4.80 1.88 5.70
N GLN A 58 -5.81 1.15 5.23
CA GLN A 58 -6.61 1.60 4.08
C GLN A 58 -7.54 2.71 4.54
N VAL A 59 -7.26 3.94 4.09
CA VAL A 59 -7.99 5.16 4.51
C VAL A 59 -9.17 5.49 3.59
N GLY A 60 -9.29 4.82 2.45
CA GLY A 60 -10.42 4.98 1.55
C GLY A 60 -10.17 4.41 0.16
N LYS A 61 -11.05 4.77 -0.78
CA LYS A 61 -10.95 4.42 -2.18
C LYS A 61 -11.33 5.63 -3.03
N THR A 62 -10.53 5.91 -4.05
CA THR A 62 -10.75 6.96 -5.06
C THR A 62 -10.93 6.29 -6.42
N GLU A 63 -11.33 7.09 -7.41
CA GLU A 63 -11.21 6.67 -8.81
C GLU A 63 -9.76 6.31 -9.12
N PRO A 64 -9.49 5.20 -9.82
CA PRO A 64 -8.14 4.78 -10.13
C PRO A 64 -7.41 5.88 -10.91
N PRO A 65 -6.13 6.14 -10.61
CA PRO A 65 -5.38 7.19 -11.26
C PRO A 65 -5.40 6.98 -12.78
N LYS A 66 -5.81 8.01 -13.53
CA LYS A 66 -5.85 7.95 -14.99
C LYS A 66 -4.42 7.78 -15.51
N LYS A 67 -4.10 6.58 -15.99
CA LYS A 67 -2.84 6.32 -16.71
C LYS A 67 -2.94 6.99 -18.08
N TYR A 68 -2.29 8.14 -18.24
CA TYR A 68 -2.00 8.69 -19.56
C TYR A 68 -0.85 7.86 -20.14
N TRP A 69 -1.13 7.07 -21.16
CA TRP A 69 -0.12 6.38 -21.99
C TRP A 69 0.50 7.35 -22.98
#